data_AF-A0A959WFY2-F1
#
_entry.id   AF-A0A959WFY2-F1
#
_cell.length_a   1.000
_cell.length_b   1.000
_cell.length_c   1.000
_cell.angle_alpha   90.00
_cell.angle_beta   90.00
_cell.angle_gamma   90.00
#
_symmetry.space_group_name_H-M   'P 1'
#
loop_
_entity.id
_entity.type
_entity.pdbx_description
1 polymer ?
#
loop_
_entity_poly.entity_id
_entity_poly.type
_entity_poly.pdbx_seq_one_letter_code
_entity_poly.pdbx_strand_id
1 'polypeptide(L)'
;MTVGPEPDSLQEWANERGLAFQPEDTLLPVTERLKLGVGVGEHRASHRTVSDRGTVRTTGSNKKRPERETLGLCQGVLPGGLDGEVGHHVHLIDQGKGVEDRYLAVTDTIVFAELPHRARPVFHLGGRKSGDLDIKVGMSVGGKSADEMASPLDGVIPAPHGRVEAGGMNWTSFPAEPDERIRRLASGATRELDGLPVDRIEVEYECGILAVWVKGLVLTDGESLDRLCRFASALADGLGEVTDSSPPPGIDELLPLAAPDRRDEWVSAGVDLVEWDEPPVSIVAAQERYKKDVKPKATRTGWSVYGIVATVLFLFGVLIAAGGLAFSLLTDQLPFGLALFIAVIAIAGGALAANRIALEAGQDAMDDRLSSSSTPWGIEAFARGYAGHSGLARENIDELRHRVAVPFNGRPQIAWQGELSPGTNGHLSVWIDATGEAASPRFYLLAVTAPTGGGSPAGFESVEVDGLRLTWQQVTTVQRAVHRLDQLRQAVKAD
;
A
#
# COMPACT_ATOMS: atom_id res chain seq x y z
N MET A 1 -35.88 -7.20 -13.75
CA MET A 1 -35.46 -7.73 -12.44
C MET A 1 -33.95 -7.66 -12.38
N THR A 2 -33.44 -6.68 -11.63
CA THR A 2 -32.02 -6.48 -11.36
C THR A 2 -31.54 -7.64 -10.51
N VAL A 3 -30.67 -8.48 -11.06
CA VAL A 3 -30.02 -9.57 -10.31
C VAL A 3 -28.74 -8.97 -9.72
N GLY A 4 -28.85 -8.45 -8.50
CA GLY A 4 -27.80 -7.80 -7.70
C GLY A 4 -28.25 -7.70 -6.24
N PRO A 5 -27.41 -7.18 -5.32
CA PRO A 5 -27.81 -6.89 -3.95
C PRO A 5 -29.09 -6.04 -3.95
N GLU A 6 -30.11 -6.40 -3.16
CA GLU A 6 -31.34 -5.63 -3.10
C GLU A 6 -31.10 -4.36 -2.27
N PRO A 7 -31.07 -3.15 -2.87
CA PRO A 7 -30.80 -1.91 -2.14
C PRO A 7 -31.89 -1.55 -1.12
N ASP A 8 -33.08 -2.16 -1.26
CA ASP A 8 -34.27 -1.86 -0.47
C ASP A 8 -34.06 -2.22 1.02
N SER A 9 -33.40 -3.33 1.33
CA SER A 9 -33.12 -3.74 2.73
C SER A 9 -32.15 -2.78 3.42
N LEU A 10 -31.12 -2.33 2.69
CA LEU A 10 -30.15 -1.37 3.21
C LEU A 10 -30.78 0.02 3.37
N GLN A 11 -31.70 0.40 2.48
CA GLN A 11 -32.47 1.63 2.58
C GLN A 11 -33.36 1.65 3.81
N GLU A 12 -34.10 0.56 4.08
CA GLU A 12 -34.90 0.43 5.30
C GLU A 12 -34.03 0.54 6.55
N TRP A 13 -32.91 -0.19 6.60
CA TRP A 13 -31.94 -0.14 7.69
C TRP A 13 -31.37 1.27 7.92
N ALA A 14 -31.05 2.00 6.85
CA ALA A 14 -30.54 3.36 6.89
C ALA A 14 -31.57 4.34 7.45
N ASN A 15 -32.82 4.24 7.00
CA ASN A 15 -33.91 5.10 7.44
C ASN A 15 -34.18 4.95 8.95
N GLU A 16 -34.14 3.73 9.48
CA GLU A 16 -34.29 3.47 10.93
C GLU A 16 -33.21 4.15 11.78
N ARG A 17 -32.02 4.38 11.21
CA ARG A 17 -30.85 4.96 11.88
C ARG A 17 -30.63 6.43 11.55
N GLY A 18 -31.46 7.02 10.70
CA GLY A 18 -31.33 8.41 10.27
C GLY A 18 -30.08 8.67 9.42
N LEU A 19 -29.60 7.65 8.70
CA LEU A 19 -28.46 7.75 7.78
C LEU A 19 -28.91 8.30 6.43
N ALA A 20 -28.04 9.08 5.77
CA ALA A 20 -28.27 9.52 4.41
C ALA A 20 -28.08 8.35 3.45
N PHE A 21 -29.09 8.03 2.63
CA PHE A 21 -29.05 6.91 1.69
C PHE A 21 -28.89 7.40 0.25
N GLN A 22 -27.93 6.81 -0.46
CA GLN A 22 -27.75 6.95 -1.90
C GLN A 22 -27.82 5.57 -2.56
N PRO A 23 -28.65 5.37 -3.60
CA PRO A 23 -28.83 4.04 -4.19
C PRO A 23 -27.60 3.51 -4.92
N GLU A 24 -26.81 4.39 -5.54
CA GLU A 24 -25.57 4.05 -6.26
C GLU A 24 -24.57 5.20 -6.07
N ASP A 25 -23.32 4.87 -5.77
CA ASP A 25 -22.17 5.77 -5.76
C ASP A 25 -20.90 4.95 -6.07
N THR A 26 -19.70 5.50 -5.96
CA THR A 26 -18.45 4.74 -6.05
C THR A 26 -17.42 5.28 -5.07
N LEU A 27 -17.05 4.44 -4.10
CA LEU A 27 -15.99 4.75 -3.15
C LEU A 27 -14.65 4.96 -3.89
N LEU A 28 -13.84 5.90 -3.43
CA LEU A 28 -12.52 6.16 -4.00
C LEU A 28 -11.62 4.92 -3.85
N PRO A 29 -10.76 4.56 -4.83
CA PRO A 29 -9.83 3.42 -4.72
C PRO A 29 -8.59 3.75 -3.90
N VAL A 30 -8.82 4.08 -2.64
CA VAL A 30 -7.77 4.57 -1.72
C VAL A 30 -7.10 3.45 -0.92
N THR A 31 -7.68 2.25 -0.88
CA THR A 31 -7.07 1.06 -0.28
C THR A 31 -6.81 -0.01 -1.35
N GLU A 32 -5.90 -0.96 -1.09
CA GLU A 32 -5.59 -2.06 -2.03
C GLU A 32 -6.85 -2.85 -2.43
N ARG A 33 -7.74 -3.08 -1.47
CA ARG A 33 -9.01 -3.74 -1.75
C ARG A 33 -9.98 -2.87 -2.55
N LEU A 34 -10.07 -1.57 -2.27
CA LEU A 34 -10.89 -0.65 -3.09
C LEU A 34 -10.31 -0.49 -4.50
N LYS A 35 -9.01 -0.73 -4.73
CA LYS A 35 -8.41 -0.72 -6.07
C LYS A 35 -8.76 -1.95 -6.90
N LEU A 36 -9.36 -3.00 -6.33
CA LEU A 36 -9.76 -4.18 -7.11
C LEU A 36 -10.73 -3.77 -8.22
N GLY A 37 -10.46 -4.27 -9.43
CA GLY A 37 -11.22 -3.92 -10.62
C GLY A 37 -10.76 -2.64 -11.32
N VAL A 38 -9.96 -1.76 -10.70
CA VAL A 38 -9.44 -0.56 -11.38
C VAL A 38 -8.66 -0.95 -12.64
N GLY A 39 -8.96 -0.32 -13.78
CA GLY A 39 -8.30 -0.56 -15.05
C GLY A 39 -8.87 -1.74 -15.85
N VAL A 40 -9.80 -2.52 -15.29
CA VAL A 40 -10.48 -3.61 -16.00
C VAL A 40 -11.42 -3.06 -17.06
N GLY A 41 -12.04 -1.90 -16.83
CA GLY A 41 -13.03 -1.29 -17.70
C GLY A 41 -14.42 -1.93 -17.63
N GLU A 42 -15.33 -1.46 -18.47
CA GLU A 42 -16.73 -1.89 -18.47
C GLU A 42 -16.94 -3.21 -19.24
N HIS A 43 -17.41 -4.26 -18.55
CA HIS A 43 -17.61 -5.58 -19.15
C HIS A 43 -18.93 -6.23 -18.79
N ARG A 44 -19.36 -7.19 -19.60
CA ARG A 44 -20.43 -8.12 -19.22
C ARG A 44 -19.86 -9.10 -18.21
N ALA A 45 -20.39 -9.05 -16.99
CA ALA A 45 -19.91 -9.87 -15.90
C ALA A 45 -21.07 -10.66 -15.28
N SER A 46 -20.82 -11.92 -14.94
CA SER A 46 -21.74 -12.70 -14.12
C SER A 46 -21.63 -12.27 -12.66
N HIS A 47 -22.76 -12.28 -11.95
CA HIS A 47 -22.78 -11.88 -10.55
C HIS A 47 -22.52 -13.09 -9.66
N ARG A 48 -21.49 -13.04 -8.84
CA ARG A 48 -21.23 -14.05 -7.82
C ARG A 48 -21.78 -13.57 -6.49
N THR A 49 -22.81 -14.25 -6.01
CA THR A 49 -23.30 -14.07 -4.65
C THR A 49 -22.96 -15.30 -3.84
N VAL A 50 -22.41 -15.11 -2.64
CA VAL A 50 -22.27 -16.18 -1.66
C VAL A 50 -23.32 -15.95 -0.59
N SER A 51 -24.13 -16.97 -0.29
CA SER A 51 -25.06 -16.91 0.86
C SER A 51 -24.32 -17.16 2.17
N ASP A 52 -24.94 -16.82 3.30
CA ASP A 52 -24.42 -17.12 4.66
C ASP A 52 -24.11 -18.61 4.91
N ARG A 53 -24.74 -19.52 4.17
CA ARG A 53 -24.47 -20.98 4.23
C ARG A 53 -23.35 -21.45 3.30
N GLY A 54 -22.56 -20.53 2.73
CA GLY A 54 -21.47 -20.84 1.80
C GLY A 54 -21.91 -21.29 0.40
N THR A 55 -23.21 -21.26 0.08
CA THR A 55 -23.68 -21.57 -1.27
C THR A 55 -23.31 -20.44 -2.22
N VAL A 56 -22.53 -20.77 -3.25
CA VAL A 56 -22.15 -19.83 -4.31
C VAL A 56 -23.20 -19.91 -5.42
N ARG A 57 -23.82 -18.79 -5.75
CA ARG A 57 -24.68 -18.64 -6.91
C ARG A 57 -24.03 -17.69 -7.90
N THR A 58 -23.72 -18.19 -9.08
CA THR A 58 -23.33 -17.37 -10.23
C THR A 58 -24.57 -17.16 -11.09
N THR A 59 -25.02 -15.93 -11.19
CA THR A 59 -26.10 -15.56 -12.11
C THR A 59 -25.53 -14.85 -13.31
N GLY A 60 -25.66 -15.48 -14.49
CA GLY A 60 -25.28 -14.88 -15.75
C GLY A 60 -26.03 -13.57 -15.99
N SER A 61 -25.32 -12.53 -16.42
CA SER A 61 -25.88 -11.21 -16.67
C SER A 61 -25.57 -10.75 -18.09
N ASN A 62 -26.61 -10.34 -18.81
CA ASN A 62 -26.50 -9.66 -20.10
C ASN A 62 -26.16 -8.16 -19.97
N LYS A 63 -26.09 -7.62 -18.76
CA LYS A 63 -25.82 -6.21 -18.47
C LYS A 63 -24.30 -5.99 -18.39
N LYS A 64 -23.82 -4.93 -19.04
CA LYS A 64 -22.46 -4.43 -18.82
C LYS A 64 -22.40 -3.72 -17.47
N ARG A 65 -21.35 -3.96 -16.71
CA ARG A 65 -21.10 -3.31 -15.42
C ARG A 65 -19.81 -2.50 -15.49
N PRO A 66 -19.76 -1.36 -14.78
CA PRO A 66 -18.51 -0.66 -14.60
C PRO A 66 -17.52 -1.58 -13.87
N GLU A 67 -16.26 -1.22 -13.95
CA GLU A 67 -15.19 -1.97 -13.30
C GLU A 67 -15.36 -2.02 -11.76
N ARG A 68 -15.99 -0.96 -11.22
CA ARG A 68 -16.34 -0.78 -9.82
C ARG A 68 -17.64 0.01 -9.68
N GLU A 69 -18.43 -0.31 -8.67
CA GLU A 69 -19.62 0.44 -8.24
C GLU A 69 -19.89 0.17 -6.76
N THR A 70 -20.48 1.10 -6.03
CA THR A 70 -20.98 0.88 -4.66
C THR A 70 -22.50 1.05 -4.66
N LEU A 71 -23.20 -0.01 -4.26
CA LEU A 71 -24.66 -0.07 -4.24
C LEU A 71 -25.18 0.15 -2.82
N GLY A 72 -26.20 1.00 -2.67
CA GLY A 72 -26.77 1.38 -1.39
C GLY A 72 -25.72 1.98 -0.47
N LEU A 73 -25.23 3.18 -0.77
CA LEU A 73 -24.31 3.87 0.13
C LEU A 73 -25.10 4.59 1.23
N CYS A 74 -24.85 4.23 2.48
CA CYS A 74 -25.41 4.86 3.67
C CYS A 74 -24.33 5.68 4.36
N GLN A 75 -24.57 6.97 4.59
CA GLN A 75 -23.59 7.91 5.15
C GLN A 75 -24.11 8.57 6.44
N GLY A 76 -23.21 8.77 7.40
CA GLY A 76 -23.45 9.52 8.64
C GLY A 76 -22.79 8.86 9.85
N VAL A 77 -23.35 9.13 11.03
CA VAL A 77 -22.88 8.50 12.27
C VAL A 77 -23.39 7.06 12.35
N LEU A 78 -22.52 6.11 12.00
CA LEU A 78 -22.79 4.69 11.97
C LEU A 78 -22.99 4.11 13.38
N PRO A 79 -23.65 2.95 13.52
CA PRO A 79 -23.71 2.23 14.79
C PRO A 79 -22.34 2.07 15.43
N GLY A 80 -22.18 2.53 16.67
CA GLY A 80 -20.90 2.63 17.37
C GLY A 80 -20.40 4.06 17.53
N GLY A 81 -20.86 5.01 16.70
CA GLY A 81 -20.51 6.43 16.79
C GLY A 81 -19.50 6.91 15.75
N LEU A 82 -19.02 6.02 14.88
CA LEU A 82 -18.11 6.34 13.78
C LEU A 82 -18.82 7.15 12.68
N ASP A 83 -18.31 8.34 12.36
CA ASP A 83 -18.74 9.07 11.17
C ASP A 83 -18.12 8.41 9.92
N GLY A 84 -18.97 7.92 9.02
CA GLY A 84 -18.50 7.16 7.88
C GLY A 84 -19.62 6.68 6.96
N GLU A 85 -19.28 5.68 6.17
CA GLU A 85 -20.09 5.14 5.09
C GLU A 85 -20.19 3.61 5.19
N VAL A 86 -21.33 3.03 4.84
CA VAL A 86 -21.52 1.58 4.69
C VAL A 86 -22.28 1.28 3.41
N GLY A 87 -21.89 0.25 2.69
CA GLY A 87 -22.58 -0.16 1.47
C GLY A 87 -22.05 -1.46 0.87
N HIS A 88 -22.57 -1.81 -0.31
CA HIS A 88 -22.16 -3.00 -1.04
C HIS A 88 -21.23 -2.63 -2.19
N HIS A 89 -19.93 -2.83 -2.02
CA HIS A 89 -18.93 -2.54 -3.04
C HIS A 89 -18.81 -3.71 -4.02
N VAL A 90 -19.04 -3.44 -5.30
CA VAL A 90 -18.92 -4.38 -6.41
C VAL A 90 -17.64 -4.06 -7.18
N HIS A 91 -16.82 -5.07 -7.44
CA HIS A 91 -15.65 -4.96 -8.31
C HIS A 91 -15.60 -6.12 -9.31
N LEU A 92 -15.02 -5.85 -10.49
CA LEU A 92 -14.82 -6.87 -11.52
C LEU A 92 -13.48 -7.59 -11.36
N ILE A 93 -13.50 -8.90 -11.55
CA ILE A 93 -12.30 -9.75 -11.63
C ILE A 93 -12.25 -10.38 -13.03
N ASP A 94 -11.12 -10.22 -13.74
CA ASP A 94 -10.83 -10.97 -14.98
C ASP A 94 -10.29 -12.36 -14.62
N GLN A 95 -11.06 -13.40 -14.94
CA GLN A 95 -10.70 -14.79 -14.69
C GLN A 95 -9.76 -15.37 -15.75
N GLY A 96 -9.45 -14.60 -16.81
CA GLY A 96 -8.55 -14.98 -17.88
C GLY A 96 -9.27 -15.46 -19.14
N LYS A 97 -8.52 -15.50 -20.26
CA LYS A 97 -9.04 -15.90 -21.56
C LYS A 97 -9.40 -17.38 -21.59
N GLY A 98 -10.57 -17.71 -22.14
CA GLY A 98 -11.03 -19.10 -22.32
C GLY A 98 -11.88 -19.66 -21.17
N VAL A 99 -12.18 -18.85 -20.15
CA VAL A 99 -13.10 -19.18 -19.06
C VAL A 99 -14.53 -18.76 -19.45
N GLU A 100 -15.51 -19.62 -19.20
CA GLU A 100 -16.94 -19.29 -19.28
C GLU A 100 -17.25 -18.24 -18.21
N ASP A 101 -17.81 -17.09 -18.60
CA ASP A 101 -17.91 -15.87 -17.77
C ASP A 101 -16.56 -15.25 -17.36
N ARG A 102 -15.73 -14.89 -18.35
CA ARG A 102 -14.42 -14.22 -18.17
C ARG A 102 -14.40 -13.12 -17.10
N TYR A 103 -15.46 -12.32 -16.99
CA TYR A 103 -15.55 -11.27 -15.97
C TYR A 103 -16.55 -11.68 -14.90
N LEU A 104 -16.11 -11.57 -13.66
CA LEU A 104 -16.91 -11.89 -12.48
C LEU A 104 -17.10 -10.63 -11.64
N ALA A 105 -18.35 -10.27 -11.36
CA ALA A 105 -18.68 -9.23 -10.38
C ALA A 105 -18.73 -9.86 -8.99
N VAL A 106 -17.84 -9.41 -8.11
CA VAL A 106 -17.79 -9.79 -6.70
C VAL A 106 -18.30 -8.64 -5.86
N THR A 107 -19.22 -8.94 -4.94
CA THR A 107 -19.76 -7.95 -4.01
C THR A 107 -19.24 -8.20 -2.60
N ASP A 108 -18.65 -7.16 -2.02
CA ASP A 108 -18.24 -7.09 -0.63
C ASP A 108 -19.17 -6.13 0.12
N THR A 109 -19.47 -6.40 1.39
CA THR A 109 -20.06 -5.36 2.28
C THR A 109 -18.92 -4.61 2.93
N ILE A 110 -18.93 -3.28 2.85
CA ILE A 110 -17.84 -2.43 3.34
C ILE A 110 -18.36 -1.38 4.32
N VAL A 111 -17.60 -1.15 5.39
CA VAL A 111 -17.65 0.08 6.19
C VAL A 111 -16.38 0.89 5.91
N PHE A 112 -16.54 2.17 5.59
CA PHE A 112 -15.48 3.08 5.19
C PHE A 112 -15.54 4.35 6.05
N ALA A 113 -14.40 4.83 6.54
CA ALA A 113 -14.33 6.07 7.31
C ALA A 113 -12.97 6.78 7.15
N GLU A 114 -12.98 8.11 7.19
CA GLU A 114 -11.77 8.93 7.20
C GLU A 114 -11.54 9.47 8.62
N LEU A 115 -10.43 9.07 9.23
CA LEU A 115 -10.07 9.39 10.62
C LEU A 115 -9.25 10.70 10.68
N PRO A 116 -9.43 11.53 11.72
CA PRO A 116 -8.78 12.85 11.82
C PRO A 116 -7.26 12.77 11.98
N HIS A 117 -6.74 11.70 12.59
CA HIS A 117 -5.32 11.54 12.91
C HIS A 117 -4.57 10.72 11.85
N ARG A 118 -4.64 11.19 10.60
CA ARG A 118 -4.34 10.49 9.32
C ARG A 118 -2.99 9.76 9.20
N ALA A 119 -2.08 9.85 10.16
CA ALA A 119 -0.82 9.10 10.14
C ALA A 119 -0.35 8.64 11.52
N ARG A 120 -0.98 9.16 12.57
CA ARG A 120 -0.42 9.17 13.92
C ARG A 120 -0.40 7.79 14.59
N PRO A 121 -1.47 6.99 14.58
CA PRO A 121 -1.45 5.72 15.31
C PRO A 121 -0.61 4.64 14.61
N VAL A 122 -0.68 4.59 13.28
CA VAL A 122 0.02 3.68 12.37
C VAL A 122 -0.06 4.26 10.95
N PHE A 123 0.79 3.84 10.02
CA PHE A 123 0.70 4.24 8.60
C PHE A 123 -0.18 3.28 7.79
N HIS A 124 0.11 1.97 7.88
CA HIS A 124 -0.70 0.91 7.30
C HIS A 124 -0.93 -0.21 8.32
N LEU A 125 -2.18 -0.64 8.44
CA LEU A 125 -2.60 -1.77 9.27
C LEU A 125 -3.57 -2.65 8.49
N GLY A 126 -3.18 -3.90 8.28
CA GLY A 126 -4.03 -4.95 7.73
C GLY A 126 -4.47 -5.92 8.82
N GLY A 127 -5.71 -6.38 8.78
CA GLY A 127 -6.23 -7.40 9.69
C GLY A 127 -6.99 -8.48 8.93
N ARG A 128 -6.75 -9.76 9.23
CA ARG A 128 -7.49 -10.90 8.67
C ARG A 128 -7.50 -12.09 9.62
N LYS A 129 -8.44 -13.02 9.51
CA LYS A 129 -8.50 -14.21 10.39
C LYS A 129 -7.24 -15.08 10.26
N SER A 130 -6.78 -15.61 11.40
CA SER A 130 -5.69 -16.59 11.43
C SER A 130 -6.14 -17.93 10.83
N GLY A 131 -5.55 -18.32 9.71
CA GLY A 131 -5.90 -19.54 8.97
C GLY A 131 -5.92 -19.34 7.45
N ASP A 132 -6.20 -18.12 6.99
CA ASP A 132 -6.18 -17.73 5.58
C ASP A 132 -4.78 -17.23 5.17
N LEU A 133 -3.76 -18.04 5.49
CA LEU A 133 -2.62 -18.10 4.59
C LEU A 133 -3.11 -18.96 3.42
N ASP A 134 -3.79 -18.32 2.46
CA ASP A 134 -3.84 -18.84 1.11
C ASP A 134 -2.38 -18.79 0.63
N ILE A 135 -1.62 -19.83 1.02
CA ILE A 135 -0.28 -20.11 0.56
C ILE A 135 -0.46 -20.52 -0.90
N LYS A 136 -0.79 -19.56 -1.75
CA LYS A 136 -0.20 -19.51 -3.08
C LYS A 136 1.29 -19.22 -2.88
N VAL A 137 2.02 -20.19 -2.34
CA VAL A 137 3.42 -20.41 -2.73
C VAL A 137 3.36 -20.98 -4.14
N GLY A 138 2.86 -20.16 -5.07
CA GLY A 138 3.51 -20.05 -6.35
C GLY A 138 4.72 -19.18 -6.05
N MET A 139 5.90 -19.79 -6.04
CA MET A 139 7.09 -19.03 -6.39
C MET A 139 6.79 -18.39 -7.75
N SER A 140 6.36 -17.12 -7.73
CA SER A 140 6.39 -16.25 -8.90
C SER A 140 7.85 -15.90 -9.16
N VAL A 141 8.60 -16.88 -9.64
CA VAL A 141 9.81 -16.63 -10.43
C VAL A 141 9.30 -16.46 -11.86
N GLY A 142 9.13 -15.20 -12.27
CA GLY A 142 8.78 -14.83 -13.64
C GLY A 142 7.30 -14.96 -13.96
N GLY A 143 6.55 -13.88 -13.72
CA GLY A 143 5.15 -13.80 -14.13
C GLY A 143 4.47 -12.56 -13.59
N LYS A 144 4.95 -11.37 -13.97
CA LYS A 144 4.11 -10.17 -13.90
C LYS A 144 2.88 -10.44 -14.78
N SER A 145 1.72 -10.70 -14.18
CA SER A 145 0.46 -10.44 -14.87
C SER A 145 0.46 -8.96 -15.19
N ALA A 146 0.43 -8.64 -16.47
CA ALA A 146 0.61 -7.31 -17.03
C ALA A 146 -0.52 -6.30 -16.71
N ASP A 147 -1.26 -6.48 -15.60
CA ASP A 147 -2.32 -5.57 -15.14
C ASP A 147 -2.43 -5.44 -13.61
N GLU A 148 -1.51 -6.02 -12.81
CA GLU A 148 -1.41 -5.60 -11.40
C GLU A 148 -0.69 -4.26 -11.36
N MET A 149 -1.41 -3.18 -11.05
CA MET A 149 -0.80 -1.88 -10.76
C MET A 149 0.25 -2.10 -9.67
N ALA A 150 1.53 -2.02 -10.04
CA ALA A 150 2.60 -1.90 -9.07
C ALA A 150 2.19 -0.81 -8.08
N SER A 151 2.18 -1.15 -6.79
CA SER A 151 1.79 -0.19 -5.78
C SER A 151 2.74 1.02 -5.94
N PRO A 152 2.26 2.27 -5.81
CA PRO A 152 3.13 3.44 -5.78
C PRO A 152 4.23 3.36 -4.70
N LEU A 153 4.09 2.38 -3.80
CA LEU A 153 4.98 2.02 -2.70
C LEU A 153 6.08 1.02 -3.08
N ASP A 154 5.93 0.29 -4.18
CA ASP A 154 6.87 -0.74 -4.63
C ASP A 154 8.25 -0.12 -4.91
N GLY A 155 9.24 -0.49 -4.08
CA GLY A 155 10.61 0.03 -4.14
C GLY A 155 10.87 1.31 -3.31
N VAL A 156 9.83 1.97 -2.80
CA VAL A 156 9.94 3.12 -1.88
C VAL A 156 9.70 2.71 -0.42
N ILE A 157 8.95 1.61 -0.23
CA ILE A 157 8.49 1.11 1.06
C ILE A 157 9.00 -0.32 1.30
N PRO A 158 9.66 -0.61 2.44
CA PRO A 158 9.95 -1.98 2.85
C PRO A 158 8.68 -2.84 2.93
N ALA A 159 8.81 -4.15 2.75
CA ALA A 159 7.71 -5.07 2.98
C ALA A 159 7.16 -4.94 4.42
N PRO A 160 5.85 -5.18 4.66
CA PRO A 160 5.29 -5.21 6.01
C PRO A 160 6.01 -6.24 6.88
N HIS A 161 6.56 -5.79 8.01
CA HIS A 161 7.40 -6.61 8.88
C HIS A 161 6.78 -6.89 10.25
N GLY A 162 5.73 -6.17 10.67
CA GLY A 162 5.00 -6.46 11.91
C GLY A 162 3.93 -7.52 11.67
N ARG A 163 3.96 -8.65 12.40
CA ARG A 163 2.88 -9.65 12.40
C ARG A 163 2.52 -10.01 13.83
N VAL A 164 1.26 -9.76 14.19
CA VAL A 164 0.78 -9.96 15.56
C VAL A 164 -0.55 -10.69 15.50
N GLU A 165 -0.66 -11.78 16.25
CA GLU A 165 -1.96 -12.40 16.50
C GLU A 165 -2.62 -11.72 17.71
N ALA A 166 -3.81 -11.15 17.50
CA ALA A 166 -4.59 -10.49 18.55
C ALA A 166 -6.10 -10.66 18.28
N GLY A 167 -6.81 -11.17 19.28
CA GLY A 167 -8.27 -11.37 19.24
C GLY A 167 -8.76 -12.23 18.06
N GLY A 168 -8.01 -13.30 17.72
CA GLY A 168 -8.37 -14.22 16.65
C GLY A 168 -8.06 -13.72 15.23
N MET A 169 -7.49 -12.52 15.09
CA MET A 169 -7.03 -11.95 13.84
C MET A 169 -5.50 -11.86 13.81
N ASN A 170 -4.94 -12.06 12.62
CA ASN A 170 -3.57 -11.75 12.27
C ASN A 170 -3.52 -10.32 11.75
N TRP A 171 -2.76 -9.50 12.44
CA TRP A 171 -2.53 -8.11 12.12
C TRP A 171 -1.17 -7.94 11.47
N THR A 172 -1.13 -7.20 10.37
CA THR A 172 0.08 -6.79 9.67
C THR A 172 0.20 -5.29 9.73
N SER A 173 1.35 -4.76 10.17
CA SER A 173 1.58 -3.32 10.14
C SER A 173 2.78 -2.96 9.26
N PHE A 174 2.68 -1.80 8.63
CA PHE A 174 3.80 -1.16 7.98
C PHE A 174 3.86 0.34 8.33
N PRO A 175 5.00 0.86 8.82
CA PRO A 175 6.14 0.13 9.38
C PRO A 175 5.77 -0.87 10.47
N ALA A 176 6.71 -1.70 10.88
CA ALA A 176 6.48 -2.63 11.99
C ALA A 176 6.22 -1.85 13.27
N GLU A 177 5.04 -2.03 13.87
CA GLU A 177 4.66 -1.43 15.13
C GLU A 177 4.89 -2.43 16.28
N PRO A 178 5.14 -1.96 17.52
CA PRO A 178 5.25 -2.84 18.67
C PRO A 178 3.98 -3.69 18.88
N ASP A 179 4.14 -4.98 19.19
CA ASP A 179 3.04 -5.92 19.42
C ASP A 179 1.99 -5.40 20.39
N GLU A 180 2.44 -4.75 21.46
CA GLU A 180 1.56 -4.19 22.48
C GLU A 180 0.67 -3.08 21.92
N ARG A 181 1.19 -2.23 21.04
CA ARG A 181 0.43 -1.18 20.36
C ARG A 181 -0.65 -1.81 19.49
N ILE A 182 -0.30 -2.79 18.66
CA ILE A 182 -1.27 -3.51 17.81
C ILE A 182 -2.35 -4.21 18.64
N ARG A 183 -1.98 -4.83 19.77
CA ARG A 183 -2.95 -5.44 20.69
C ARG A 183 -3.89 -4.40 21.30
N ARG A 184 -3.40 -3.23 21.71
CA ARG A 184 -4.26 -2.14 22.22
C ARG A 184 -5.26 -1.69 21.15
N LEU A 185 -4.81 -1.46 19.90
CA LEU A 185 -5.67 -1.11 18.76
C LEU A 185 -6.80 -2.12 18.53
N ALA A 186 -6.46 -3.41 18.48
CA ALA A 186 -7.39 -4.46 18.03
C ALA A 186 -8.25 -5.08 19.14
N SER A 187 -7.77 -5.09 20.38
CA SER A 187 -8.39 -5.92 21.45
C SER A 187 -9.82 -5.51 21.80
N GLY A 188 -10.14 -4.21 21.75
CA GLY A 188 -11.50 -3.73 21.96
C GLY A 188 -12.44 -4.17 20.84
N ALA A 189 -12.01 -4.00 19.59
CA ALA A 189 -12.81 -4.30 18.42
C ALA A 189 -13.14 -5.78 18.27
N THR A 190 -12.20 -6.68 18.59
CA THR A 190 -12.40 -8.12 18.34
C THR A 190 -13.56 -8.76 19.11
N ARG A 191 -14.15 -8.07 20.10
CA ARG A 191 -15.39 -8.47 20.79
C ARG A 191 -16.64 -8.35 19.92
N GLU A 192 -16.62 -7.42 18.96
CA GLU A 192 -17.73 -7.18 18.02
C GLU A 192 -17.74 -8.19 16.86
N LEU A 193 -16.74 -9.08 16.78
CA LEU A 193 -16.66 -10.13 15.77
C LEU A 193 -17.66 -11.28 15.99
N ASP A 194 -18.23 -11.41 17.18
CA ASP A 194 -19.19 -12.47 17.46
C ASP A 194 -20.48 -12.26 16.65
N GLY A 195 -20.94 -13.32 15.99
CA GLY A 195 -22.06 -13.28 15.05
C GLY A 195 -21.71 -12.84 13.63
N LEU A 196 -20.50 -12.30 13.37
CA LEU A 196 -20.04 -12.00 12.03
C LEU A 196 -19.33 -13.20 11.38
N PRO A 197 -19.30 -13.30 10.04
CA PRO A 197 -18.53 -14.31 9.31
C PRO A 197 -17.03 -13.96 9.35
N VAL A 198 -16.39 -14.19 10.50
CA VAL A 198 -15.01 -13.74 10.81
C VAL A 198 -13.98 -14.23 9.79
N ASP A 199 -14.20 -15.38 9.14
CA ASP A 199 -13.35 -15.92 8.07
C ASP A 199 -13.34 -15.07 6.79
N ARG A 200 -14.30 -14.16 6.66
CA ARG A 200 -14.43 -13.24 5.52
C ARG A 200 -14.10 -11.80 5.88
N ILE A 201 -13.77 -11.53 7.14
CA ILE A 201 -13.46 -10.18 7.59
C ILE A 201 -12.02 -9.83 7.24
N GLU A 202 -11.89 -8.76 6.48
CA GLU A 202 -10.62 -8.09 6.18
C GLU A 202 -10.70 -6.66 6.75
N VAL A 203 -9.59 -6.15 7.23
CA VAL A 203 -9.44 -4.77 7.72
C VAL A 203 -8.26 -4.16 7.00
N GLU A 204 -8.44 -2.96 6.49
CA GLU A 204 -7.38 -2.13 5.92
C GLU A 204 -7.49 -0.74 6.53
N TYR A 205 -6.45 -0.30 7.20
CA TYR A 205 -6.27 1.09 7.57
C TYR A 205 -5.03 1.62 6.86
N GLU A 206 -5.18 2.70 6.11
CA GLU A 206 -4.10 3.33 5.35
C GLU A 206 -4.21 4.84 5.43
N CYS A 207 -3.22 5.47 6.07
CA CYS A 207 -3.12 6.93 6.25
C CYS A 207 -4.45 7.62 6.64
N GLY A 208 -5.08 7.16 7.72
CA GLY A 208 -6.33 7.76 8.21
C GLY A 208 -7.57 7.15 7.61
N ILE A 209 -7.45 6.38 6.53
CA ILE A 209 -8.61 5.77 5.89
C ILE A 209 -8.79 4.38 6.48
N LEU A 210 -9.91 4.15 7.15
CA LEU A 210 -10.30 2.85 7.69
C LEU A 210 -11.34 2.21 6.76
N ALA A 211 -11.06 1.00 6.29
CA ALA A 211 -11.97 0.17 5.53
C ALA A 211 -12.06 -1.22 6.17
N VAL A 212 -13.30 -1.65 6.46
CA VAL A 212 -13.61 -2.96 7.05
C VAL A 212 -14.58 -3.69 6.14
N TRP A 213 -14.29 -4.94 5.84
CA TRP A 213 -14.93 -5.68 4.74
C TRP A 213 -15.52 -6.99 5.22
N VAL A 214 -16.58 -7.42 4.55
CA VAL A 214 -16.99 -8.83 4.51
C VAL A 214 -16.90 -9.34 3.08
N LYS A 215 -15.88 -10.16 2.84
CA LYS A 215 -15.48 -10.64 1.52
C LYS A 215 -16.49 -11.56 0.85
N GLY A 216 -16.88 -11.17 -0.35
CA GLY A 216 -17.76 -11.91 -1.26
C GLY A 216 -19.15 -12.14 -0.67
N LEU A 217 -19.59 -11.30 0.26
CA LEU A 217 -20.84 -11.47 0.99
C LEU A 217 -21.57 -10.13 1.15
N VAL A 218 -22.86 -10.17 0.84
CA VAL A 218 -23.82 -9.07 1.02
C VAL A 218 -24.51 -9.30 2.36
N LEU A 219 -24.22 -8.48 3.36
CA LEU A 219 -24.96 -8.50 4.63
C LEU A 219 -26.31 -7.82 4.41
N THR A 220 -27.39 -8.51 4.73
CA THR A 220 -28.76 -8.00 4.53
C THR A 220 -29.56 -7.91 5.83
N ASP A 221 -29.09 -8.57 6.89
CA ASP A 221 -29.70 -8.46 8.21
C ASP A 221 -29.12 -7.25 8.96
N GLY A 222 -30.02 -6.48 9.59
CA GLY A 222 -29.64 -5.26 10.29
C GLY A 222 -28.72 -5.50 11.49
N GLU A 223 -28.77 -6.68 12.11
CA GLU A 223 -27.90 -7.01 13.24
C GLU A 223 -26.44 -7.19 12.81
N SER A 224 -26.17 -7.90 11.72
CA SER A 224 -24.81 -8.05 11.18
C SER A 224 -24.26 -6.73 10.64
N LEU A 225 -25.10 -5.90 10.01
CA LEU A 225 -24.71 -4.54 9.60
C LEU A 225 -24.32 -3.70 10.82
N ASP A 226 -25.13 -3.70 11.88
CA ASP A 226 -24.81 -2.99 13.13
C ASP A 226 -23.52 -3.48 13.77
N ARG A 227 -23.29 -4.81 13.80
CA ARG A 227 -22.07 -5.41 14.34
C ARG A 227 -20.84 -5.04 13.51
N LEU A 228 -20.95 -5.04 12.18
CA LEU A 228 -19.85 -4.61 11.30
C LEU A 228 -19.49 -3.14 11.54
N CYS A 229 -20.49 -2.26 11.66
CA CYS A 229 -20.28 -0.84 11.98
C CYS A 229 -19.65 -0.66 13.38
N ARG A 230 -20.14 -1.39 14.40
CA ARG A 230 -19.55 -1.35 15.75
C ARG A 230 -18.12 -1.87 15.78
N PHE A 231 -17.82 -2.91 15.00
CA PHE A 231 -16.46 -3.42 14.85
C PHE A 231 -15.52 -2.36 14.26
N ALA A 232 -15.94 -1.68 13.18
CA ALA A 232 -15.19 -0.57 12.60
C ALA A 232 -15.04 0.61 13.58
N SER A 233 -16.10 0.96 14.30
CA SER A 233 -16.07 2.01 15.32
C SER A 233 -15.10 1.68 16.45
N ALA A 234 -15.12 0.46 16.97
CA ALA A 234 -14.22 0.04 18.03
C ALA A 234 -12.75 -0.02 17.56
N LEU A 235 -12.48 -0.27 16.27
CA LEU A 235 -11.15 -0.11 15.69
C LEU A 235 -10.72 1.36 15.63
N ALA A 236 -11.63 2.24 15.20
CA ALA A 236 -11.38 3.69 15.18
C ALA A 236 -11.12 4.22 16.59
N ASP A 237 -11.86 3.76 17.60
CA ASP A 237 -11.65 4.10 19.00
C ASP A 237 -10.28 3.62 19.50
N GLY A 238 -9.88 2.38 19.16
CA GLY A 238 -8.55 1.86 19.48
C GLY A 238 -7.43 2.68 18.84
N LEU A 239 -7.60 3.08 17.57
CA LEU A 239 -6.70 4.00 16.86
C LEU A 239 -6.63 5.38 17.52
N GLY A 240 -7.78 5.90 18.00
CA GLY A 240 -7.86 7.13 18.78
C GLY A 240 -7.13 7.02 20.13
N GLU A 241 -7.37 5.96 20.90
CA GLU A 241 -6.73 5.74 22.20
C GLU A 241 -5.20 5.68 22.08
N VAL A 242 -4.68 4.95 21.08
CA VAL A 242 -3.24 4.88 20.83
C VAL A 242 -2.69 6.25 20.40
N THR A 243 -3.47 7.02 19.64
CA THR A 243 -3.11 8.39 19.26
C THR A 243 -2.99 9.29 20.49
N ASP A 244 -4.02 9.31 21.33
CA ASP A 244 -4.10 10.16 22.53
C ASP A 244 -3.04 9.80 23.58
N SER A 245 -2.60 8.54 23.60
CA SER A 245 -1.54 8.07 24.50
C SER A 245 -0.14 8.61 24.16
N SER A 246 0.05 9.18 22.96
CA SER A 246 1.35 9.69 22.50
C SER A 246 1.38 11.21 22.68
N PRO A 247 2.12 11.78 23.66
CA PRO A 247 2.16 13.24 23.85
C PRO A 247 2.81 13.93 22.64
N PRO A 248 2.46 15.20 22.36
CA PRO A 248 3.10 15.99 21.31
C PRO A 248 4.63 16.08 21.53
N PRO A 249 5.46 16.17 20.48
CA PRO A 249 6.89 16.30 20.66
C PRO A 249 7.24 17.65 21.30
N GLY A 250 8.24 17.66 22.18
CA GLY A 250 8.81 18.91 22.68
C GLY A 250 9.61 19.62 21.57
N ILE A 251 9.38 20.91 21.36
CA ILE A 251 10.04 21.72 20.31
C ILE A 251 11.58 21.75 20.46
N ASP A 252 12.06 21.66 21.70
CA ASP A 252 13.49 21.62 22.04
C ASP A 252 14.01 20.19 22.29
N GLU A 253 13.17 19.18 22.10
CA GLU A 253 13.48 17.77 22.40
C GLU A 253 13.83 17.02 21.12
N LEU A 254 15.04 16.48 21.08
CA LEU A 254 15.44 15.56 20.01
C LEU A 254 14.79 14.19 20.20
N LEU A 255 14.02 13.73 19.22
CA LEU A 255 13.43 12.40 19.23
C LEU A 255 14.51 11.33 18.97
N PRO A 256 14.72 10.38 19.90
CA PRO A 256 15.85 9.46 19.86
C PRO A 256 15.72 8.50 18.67
N LEU A 257 16.78 8.43 17.86
CA LEU A 257 16.89 7.47 16.76
C LEU A 257 16.67 6.04 17.26
N ALA A 258 15.94 5.24 16.49
CA ALA A 258 15.82 3.82 16.75
C ALA A 258 17.20 3.15 16.67
N ALA A 259 17.35 2.03 17.40
CA ALA A 259 18.52 1.19 17.23
C ALA A 259 18.56 0.70 15.77
N PRO A 260 19.70 0.82 15.07
CA PRO A 260 19.79 0.47 13.66
C PRO A 260 19.50 -1.02 13.47
N ASP A 261 18.61 -1.33 12.54
CA ASP A 261 18.40 -2.71 12.12
C ASP A 261 19.38 -3.09 10.99
N ARG A 262 19.31 -4.35 10.52
CA ARG A 262 20.17 -4.82 9.41
C ARG A 262 20.01 -4.02 8.13
N ARG A 263 18.81 -3.49 7.88
CA ARG A 263 18.53 -2.66 6.70
C ARG A 263 19.17 -1.29 6.88
N ASP A 264 19.09 -0.69 8.06
CA ASP A 264 19.72 0.60 8.37
C ASP A 264 21.25 0.50 8.28
N GLU A 265 21.83 -0.58 8.79
CA GLU A 265 23.27 -0.88 8.64
C GLU A 265 23.66 -0.97 7.15
N TRP A 266 22.86 -1.69 6.36
CA TRP A 266 23.08 -1.82 4.92
C TRP A 266 22.90 -0.49 4.17
N VAL A 267 21.92 0.33 4.56
CA VAL A 267 21.70 1.67 4.00
C VAL A 267 22.89 2.57 4.34
N SER A 268 23.34 2.57 5.60
CA SER A 268 24.51 3.35 6.03
C SER A 268 25.75 2.97 5.24
N ALA A 269 26.07 1.67 5.16
CA ALA A 269 27.22 1.19 4.40
C ALA A 269 27.14 1.53 2.90
N GLY A 270 25.92 1.60 2.35
CA GLY A 270 25.68 2.03 0.98
C GLY A 270 25.90 3.53 0.77
N VAL A 271 25.47 4.36 1.73
CA VAL A 271 25.69 5.81 1.69
C VAL A 271 27.18 6.15 1.73
N ASP A 272 27.93 5.46 2.57
CA ASP A 272 29.36 5.68 2.77
C ASP A 272 30.22 5.31 1.53
N LEU A 273 29.61 4.76 0.47
CA LEU A 273 30.27 4.52 -0.82
C LEU A 273 30.58 5.80 -1.60
N VAL A 274 29.88 6.90 -1.31
CA VAL A 274 30.04 8.18 -2.00
C VAL A 274 30.34 9.25 -0.97
N GLU A 275 31.52 9.86 -1.08
CA GLU A 275 31.87 11.06 -0.34
C GLU A 275 31.28 12.29 -1.03
N TRP A 276 30.65 13.16 -0.25
CA TRP A 276 29.96 14.35 -0.73
C TRP A 276 30.66 15.59 -0.17
N ASP A 277 31.25 16.40 -1.05
CA ASP A 277 31.88 17.69 -0.66
C ASP A 277 30.83 18.72 -0.20
N GLU A 278 29.67 18.70 -0.85
CA GLU A 278 28.51 19.51 -0.54
C GLU A 278 27.27 18.61 -0.41
N PRO A 279 26.26 18.99 0.40
CA PRO A 279 25.03 18.20 0.50
C PRO A 279 24.40 18.02 -0.88
N PRO A 280 23.80 16.85 -1.18
CA PRO A 280 23.08 16.68 -2.43
C PRO A 280 21.98 17.74 -2.56
N VAL A 281 21.89 18.40 -3.72
CA VAL A 281 20.93 19.50 -3.94
C VAL A 281 19.46 19.07 -3.81
N SER A 282 19.18 17.79 -4.02
CA SER A 282 17.86 17.17 -3.83
C SER A 282 17.98 15.66 -3.60
N ILE A 283 16.90 15.06 -3.08
CA ILE A 283 16.78 13.60 -2.95
C ILE A 283 16.98 12.91 -4.30
N VAL A 284 16.37 13.45 -5.37
CA VAL A 284 16.47 12.86 -6.73
C VAL A 284 17.91 12.93 -7.26
N ALA A 285 18.61 14.05 -7.04
CA ALA A 285 20.01 14.19 -7.44
C ALA A 285 20.91 13.17 -6.72
N ALA A 286 20.68 12.94 -5.42
CA ALA A 286 21.37 11.90 -4.66
C ALA A 286 21.10 10.51 -5.24
N GLN A 287 19.82 10.17 -5.49
CA GLN A 287 19.42 8.90 -6.07
C GLN A 287 20.08 8.65 -7.44
N GLU A 288 20.07 9.64 -8.33
CA GLU A 288 20.69 9.54 -9.66
C GLU A 288 22.22 9.36 -9.58
N ARG A 289 22.88 9.93 -8.56
CA ARG A 289 24.30 9.67 -8.31
C ARG A 289 24.54 8.21 -7.92
N TYR A 290 23.82 7.69 -6.93
CA TYR A 290 23.97 6.29 -6.51
C TYR A 290 23.56 5.30 -7.61
N LYS A 291 22.58 5.62 -8.47
CA LYS A 291 22.24 4.79 -9.64
C LYS A 291 23.45 4.57 -10.53
N LYS A 292 24.27 5.60 -10.78
CA LYS A 292 25.48 5.48 -11.62
C LYS A 292 26.49 4.50 -11.00
N ASP A 293 26.65 4.51 -9.68
CA ASP A 293 27.62 3.67 -8.98
C ASP A 293 27.13 2.23 -8.78
N VAL A 294 25.81 2.02 -8.67
CA VAL A 294 25.18 0.69 -8.58
C VAL A 294 25.07 0.00 -9.94
N LYS A 295 24.93 0.78 -11.03
CA LYS A 295 24.70 0.26 -12.38
C LYS A 295 25.63 -0.88 -12.80
N PRO A 296 26.96 -0.84 -12.60
CA PRO A 296 27.83 -1.95 -12.96
C PRO A 296 27.49 -3.26 -12.22
N LYS A 297 27.17 -3.18 -10.93
CA LYS A 297 26.77 -4.34 -10.12
C LYS A 297 25.40 -4.85 -10.54
N ALA A 298 24.45 -3.95 -10.77
CA ALA A 298 23.09 -4.29 -11.23
C ALA A 298 23.11 -4.96 -12.61
N THR A 299 23.90 -4.46 -13.56
CA THR A 299 24.08 -5.10 -14.87
C THR A 299 24.64 -6.51 -14.72
N ARG A 300 25.64 -6.73 -13.85
CA ARG A 300 26.16 -8.09 -13.58
C ARG A 300 25.09 -9.02 -13.00
N THR A 301 24.27 -8.53 -12.08
CA THR A 301 23.14 -9.30 -11.53
C THR A 301 22.11 -9.64 -12.61
N GLY A 302 21.71 -8.67 -13.44
CA GLY A 302 20.78 -8.89 -14.54
C GLY A 302 21.26 -9.94 -15.53
N TRP A 303 22.54 -9.88 -15.93
CA TRP A 303 23.15 -10.91 -16.78
C TRP A 303 23.23 -12.29 -16.11
N SER A 304 23.46 -12.34 -14.80
CA SER A 304 23.46 -13.61 -14.05
C SER A 304 22.06 -14.23 -14.02
N VAL A 305 21.02 -13.44 -13.76
CA VAL A 305 19.62 -13.90 -13.75
C VAL A 305 19.20 -14.35 -15.15
N TYR A 306 19.51 -13.55 -16.18
CA TYR A 306 19.33 -13.94 -17.58
C TYR A 306 19.95 -15.30 -17.86
N GLY A 307 21.23 -15.51 -17.50
CA GLY A 307 21.93 -16.77 -17.75
C GLY A 307 21.27 -17.96 -17.06
N ILE A 308 20.82 -17.80 -15.82
CA ILE A 308 20.11 -18.83 -15.05
C ILE A 308 18.77 -19.17 -15.71
N VAL A 309 17.93 -18.17 -15.95
CA VAL A 309 16.58 -18.35 -16.52
C VAL A 309 16.65 -18.95 -17.93
N ALA A 310 17.54 -18.44 -18.78
CA ALA A 310 17.74 -18.95 -20.13
C ALA A 310 18.17 -20.43 -20.11
N THR A 311 19.10 -20.79 -19.23
CA THR A 311 19.60 -22.18 -19.10
C THR A 311 18.49 -23.12 -18.63
N VAL A 312 17.72 -22.73 -17.61
CA VAL A 312 16.63 -23.54 -17.06
C VAL A 312 15.53 -23.76 -18.11
N LEU A 313 15.09 -22.70 -18.78
CA LEU A 313 14.05 -22.80 -19.82
C LEU A 313 14.53 -23.59 -21.03
N PHE A 314 15.80 -23.46 -21.41
CA PHE A 314 16.38 -24.26 -22.48
C PHE A 314 16.40 -25.75 -22.13
N LEU A 315 16.88 -26.11 -20.92
CA LEU A 315 16.88 -27.50 -20.45
C LEU A 315 15.47 -28.09 -20.40
N PHE A 316 14.49 -27.30 -19.98
CA PHE A 316 13.09 -27.71 -19.99
C PHE A 316 12.57 -27.99 -21.41
N GLY A 317 12.91 -27.12 -22.37
CA GLY A 317 12.60 -27.35 -23.79
C GLY A 317 13.23 -28.64 -24.35
N VAL A 318 14.49 -28.91 -23.98
CA VAL A 318 15.18 -30.16 -24.35
C VAL A 318 14.49 -31.39 -23.73
N LEU A 319 14.07 -31.32 -22.47
CA LEU A 319 13.35 -32.41 -21.81
C LEU A 319 11.99 -32.68 -22.47
N ILE A 320 11.24 -31.64 -22.84
CA ILE A 320 9.98 -31.79 -23.59
C ILE A 320 10.24 -32.46 -24.94
N ALA A 321 11.26 -32.02 -25.67
CA ALA A 321 11.62 -32.61 -26.96
C ALA A 321 12.04 -34.08 -26.83
N ALA A 322 12.84 -34.41 -25.81
CA ALA A 322 13.25 -35.78 -25.51
C ALA A 322 12.06 -36.67 -25.11
N GLY A 323 11.14 -36.16 -24.28
CA GLY A 323 9.91 -36.85 -23.90
C GLY A 323 8.99 -37.11 -25.08
N GLY A 324 8.83 -36.13 -25.98
CA GLY A 324 8.06 -36.28 -27.22
C GLY A 324 8.65 -37.33 -28.16
N LEU A 325 9.98 -37.35 -28.31
CA LEU A 325 10.70 -38.37 -29.09
C LEU A 325 10.57 -39.77 -28.46
N ALA A 326 10.75 -39.89 -27.15
CA ALA A 326 10.59 -41.16 -26.44
C ALA A 326 9.16 -41.71 -26.55
N PHE A 327 8.15 -40.84 -26.42
CA PHE A 327 6.74 -41.20 -26.59
C PHE A 327 6.45 -41.71 -28.01
N SER A 328 7.00 -41.04 -29.03
CA SER A 328 6.89 -41.49 -30.43
C SER A 328 7.52 -42.85 -30.66
N LEU A 329 8.68 -43.13 -30.04
CA LEU A 329 9.38 -44.41 -30.14
C LEU A 329 8.67 -45.55 -29.40
N LEU A 330 7.95 -45.25 -28.32
CA LEU A 330 7.30 -46.27 -27.47
C LEU A 330 5.91 -46.67 -27.95
N THR A 331 5.20 -45.79 -28.67
CA THR A 331 3.78 -45.98 -28.98
C THR A 331 3.50 -46.30 -30.45
N ASP A 332 4.46 -46.11 -31.36
CA ASP A 332 4.29 -46.20 -32.83
C ASP A 332 3.13 -45.36 -33.41
N GLN A 333 2.53 -44.48 -32.60
CA GLN A 333 1.37 -43.67 -33.00
C GLN A 333 1.76 -42.43 -33.82
N LEU A 334 3.04 -42.04 -33.80
CA LEU A 334 3.57 -40.86 -34.49
C LEU A 334 4.71 -41.27 -35.44
N PRO A 335 4.65 -40.90 -36.74
CA PRO A 335 5.76 -41.13 -37.66
C PRO A 335 7.03 -40.43 -37.15
N PHE A 336 8.14 -41.16 -37.09
CA PHE A 336 9.40 -40.67 -36.54
C PHE A 336 9.86 -39.34 -37.17
N GLY A 337 9.67 -39.17 -38.49
CA GLY A 337 10.00 -37.92 -39.19
C GLY A 337 9.19 -36.71 -38.72
N LEU A 338 7.92 -36.92 -38.35
CA LEU A 338 7.06 -35.87 -37.79
C LEU A 338 7.45 -35.56 -36.34
N ALA A 339 7.77 -36.58 -35.54
CA ALA A 339 8.26 -36.40 -34.17
C ALA A 339 9.59 -35.64 -34.11
N LEU A 340 10.52 -35.95 -35.03
CA LEU A 340 11.78 -35.21 -35.16
C LEU A 340 11.55 -33.75 -35.55
N PHE A 341 10.65 -33.48 -36.49
CA PHE A 341 10.29 -32.12 -36.89
C PHE A 341 9.68 -31.32 -35.73
N ILE A 342 8.75 -31.93 -34.98
CA ILE A 342 8.15 -31.31 -33.78
C ILE A 342 9.22 -31.03 -32.72
N ALA A 343 10.15 -31.96 -32.49
CA ALA A 343 11.25 -31.77 -31.54
C ALA A 343 12.16 -30.60 -31.92
N VAL A 344 12.51 -30.47 -33.21
CA VAL A 344 13.32 -29.34 -33.71
C VAL A 344 12.58 -28.02 -33.55
N ILE A 345 11.29 -27.97 -33.88
CA ILE A 345 10.47 -26.77 -33.69
C ILE A 345 10.34 -26.43 -32.20
N ALA A 346 10.16 -27.42 -31.33
CA ALA A 346 10.06 -27.22 -29.89
C ALA A 346 11.37 -26.68 -29.30
N ILE A 347 12.53 -27.17 -29.77
CA ILE A 347 13.84 -26.65 -29.34
C ILE A 347 14.07 -25.23 -29.87
N ALA A 348 13.79 -24.97 -31.16
CA ALA A 348 14.01 -23.66 -31.76
C ALA A 348 13.04 -22.59 -31.19
N GLY A 349 11.76 -22.92 -31.09
CA GLY A 349 10.74 -22.07 -30.47
C GLY A 349 10.99 -21.90 -28.98
N GLY A 350 11.38 -22.97 -28.28
CA GLY A 350 11.75 -22.95 -26.87
C GLY A 350 12.97 -22.06 -26.61
N ALA A 351 13.99 -22.10 -27.47
CA ALA A 351 15.18 -21.25 -27.35
C ALA A 351 14.84 -19.76 -27.56
N LEU A 352 13.98 -19.43 -28.53
CA LEU A 352 13.53 -18.05 -28.76
C LEU A 352 12.68 -17.52 -27.61
N ALA A 353 11.73 -18.32 -27.12
CA ALA A 353 10.90 -17.97 -25.97
C ALA A 353 11.75 -17.83 -24.69
N ALA A 354 12.68 -18.75 -24.45
CA ALA A 354 13.60 -18.72 -23.32
C ALA A 354 14.46 -17.46 -23.32
N ASN A 355 15.00 -17.08 -24.48
CA ASN A 355 15.82 -15.87 -24.61
C ASN A 355 15.02 -14.61 -24.28
N ARG A 356 13.78 -14.49 -24.77
CA ARG A 356 12.92 -13.35 -24.48
C ARG A 356 12.58 -13.25 -22.99
N ILE A 357 12.08 -14.34 -22.40
CA ILE A 357 11.70 -14.37 -20.98
C ILE A 357 12.91 -14.11 -20.09
N ALA A 358 14.07 -14.67 -20.44
CA ALA A 358 15.30 -14.43 -19.69
C ALA A 358 15.77 -12.97 -19.78
N LEU A 359 15.62 -12.31 -20.94
CA LEU A 359 15.98 -10.90 -21.10
C LEU A 359 15.07 -10.01 -20.26
N GLU A 360 13.76 -10.25 -20.30
CA GLU A 360 12.78 -9.54 -19.47
C GLU A 360 13.10 -9.75 -17.96
N ALA A 361 13.33 -10.99 -17.52
CA ALA A 361 13.71 -11.29 -16.14
C ALA A 361 15.06 -10.68 -15.73
N GLY A 362 16.03 -10.62 -16.65
CA GLY A 362 17.34 -10.00 -16.41
C GLY A 362 17.25 -8.46 -16.30
N GLN A 363 16.38 -7.83 -17.09
CA GLN A 363 16.09 -6.40 -17.00
C GLN A 363 15.36 -6.07 -15.69
N ASP A 364 14.31 -6.82 -15.35
CA ASP A 364 13.58 -6.66 -14.09
C ASP A 364 14.53 -6.77 -12.89
N ALA A 365 15.38 -7.80 -12.85
CA ALA A 365 16.35 -7.96 -11.77
C ALA A 365 17.39 -6.83 -11.68
N MET A 366 17.75 -6.23 -12.82
CA MET A 366 18.64 -5.07 -12.86
C MET A 366 17.94 -3.82 -12.31
N ASP A 367 16.71 -3.58 -12.75
CA ASP A 367 15.92 -2.41 -12.34
C ASP A 367 15.54 -2.49 -10.86
N ASP A 368 15.17 -3.68 -10.36
CA ASP A 368 14.94 -3.95 -8.94
C ASP A 368 16.19 -3.66 -8.13
N ARG A 369 17.36 -4.14 -8.57
CA ARG A 369 18.64 -3.89 -7.88
C ARG A 369 19.00 -2.40 -7.85
N LEU A 370 18.75 -1.69 -8.94
CA LEU A 370 18.97 -0.24 -9.04
C LEU A 370 18.04 0.51 -8.09
N SER A 371 16.74 0.23 -8.15
CA SER A 371 15.72 0.88 -7.33
C SER A 371 15.92 0.60 -5.85
N SER A 372 16.13 -0.68 -5.50
CA SER A 372 16.29 -1.12 -4.12
C SER A 372 17.47 -0.46 -3.43
N SER A 373 18.55 -0.17 -4.17
CA SER A 373 19.79 0.40 -3.64
C SER A 373 19.79 1.93 -3.70
N SER A 374 19.56 2.50 -4.88
CA SER A 374 19.72 3.94 -5.09
C SER A 374 18.70 4.79 -4.32
N THR A 375 17.47 4.31 -4.17
CA THR A 375 16.39 5.03 -3.49
C THR A 375 16.69 5.26 -2.01
N PRO A 376 16.89 4.23 -1.17
CA PRO A 376 17.16 4.43 0.25
C PRO A 376 18.51 5.09 0.50
N TRP A 377 19.56 4.78 -0.28
CA TRP A 377 20.87 5.43 -0.12
C TRP A 377 20.80 6.92 -0.48
N GLY A 378 20.10 7.28 -1.56
CA GLY A 378 19.94 8.68 -1.95
C GLY A 378 19.15 9.50 -0.92
N ILE A 379 18.07 8.92 -0.34
CA ILE A 379 17.29 9.57 0.73
C ILE A 379 18.17 9.79 1.96
N GLU A 380 18.89 8.75 2.41
CA GLU A 380 19.75 8.81 3.58
C GLU A 380 20.93 9.78 3.40
N ALA A 381 21.59 9.77 2.23
CA ALA A 381 22.69 10.68 1.93
C ALA A 381 22.23 12.14 1.93
N PHE A 382 21.06 12.41 1.35
CA PHE A 382 20.43 13.74 1.43
C PHE A 382 20.10 14.11 2.88
N ALA A 383 19.54 13.17 3.65
CA ALA A 383 19.20 13.40 5.06
C ALA A 383 20.42 13.77 5.91
N ARG A 384 21.53 13.03 5.76
CA ARG A 384 22.80 13.29 6.45
C ARG A 384 23.46 14.59 6.00
N GLY A 385 23.55 14.78 4.68
CA GLY A 385 24.19 15.96 4.09
C GLY A 385 23.47 17.24 4.48
N TYR A 386 22.14 17.27 4.35
CA TYR A 386 21.35 18.44 4.73
C TYR A 386 21.43 18.72 6.24
N ALA A 387 21.35 17.68 7.10
CA ALA A 387 21.53 17.83 8.54
C ALA A 387 22.86 18.51 8.88
N GLY A 388 23.98 18.00 8.35
CA GLY A 388 25.31 18.57 8.58
C GLY A 388 25.45 20.00 8.05
N HIS A 389 24.89 20.29 6.88
CA HIS A 389 24.92 21.62 6.28
C HIS A 389 24.09 22.66 7.06
N SER A 390 22.92 22.26 7.54
CA SER A 390 21.94 23.15 8.18
C SER A 390 22.10 23.29 9.69
N GLY A 391 22.98 22.48 10.30
CA GLY A 391 23.14 22.40 11.76
C GLY A 391 22.01 21.64 12.47
N LEU A 392 21.17 20.92 11.73
CA LEU A 392 20.07 20.15 12.30
C LEU A 392 20.54 18.74 12.70
N ALA A 393 19.93 18.21 13.76
CA ALA A 393 20.11 16.82 14.16
C ALA A 393 19.04 15.94 13.52
N ARG A 394 19.38 14.68 13.22
CA ARG A 394 18.43 13.72 12.68
C ARG A 394 17.58 13.11 13.78
N GLU A 395 16.33 12.81 13.44
CA GLU A 395 15.33 12.28 14.37
C GLU A 395 14.70 10.98 13.90
N ASN A 396 14.06 10.31 14.85
CA ASN A 396 13.25 9.14 14.59
C ASN A 396 11.93 9.52 13.89
N ILE A 397 11.80 9.06 12.65
CA ILE A 397 10.63 9.34 11.80
C ILE A 397 9.34 8.71 12.35
N ASP A 398 9.42 7.55 13.01
CA ASP A 398 8.24 6.87 13.53
C ASP A 398 7.75 7.54 14.82
N GLU A 399 8.66 7.95 15.70
CA GLU A 399 8.31 8.77 16.87
C GLU A 399 7.69 10.11 16.47
N LEU A 400 8.25 10.80 15.45
CA LEU A 400 7.69 12.04 14.95
C LEU A 400 6.26 11.81 14.42
N ARG A 401 6.06 10.75 13.65
CA ARG A 401 4.74 10.36 13.14
C ARG A 401 3.76 10.10 14.28
N HIS A 402 4.16 9.37 15.32
CA HIS A 402 3.29 9.02 16.46
C HIS A 402 2.89 10.23 17.31
N ARG A 403 3.65 11.33 17.27
CA ARG A 403 3.43 12.49 18.14
C ARG A 403 2.89 13.73 17.41
N VAL A 404 2.92 13.76 16.07
CA VAL A 404 2.45 14.90 15.28
C VAL A 404 1.14 14.58 14.55
N ALA A 405 0.09 15.35 14.85
CA ALA A 405 -1.20 15.27 14.15
C ALA A 405 -1.16 16.08 12.85
N VAL A 406 -0.77 15.45 11.74
CA VAL A 406 -0.75 16.11 10.43
C VAL A 406 -2.14 16.17 9.77
N PRO A 407 -2.46 17.25 9.03
CA PRO A 407 -3.75 17.39 8.33
C PRO A 407 -3.80 16.67 6.98
N PHE A 408 -2.71 16.03 6.57
CA PHE A 408 -2.58 15.31 5.30
C PHE A 408 -2.22 13.84 5.55
N ASN A 409 -2.54 12.99 4.58
CA ASN A 409 -2.21 11.57 4.61
C ASN A 409 -0.69 11.38 4.44
N GLY A 410 -0.16 10.23 4.84
CA GLY A 410 1.20 9.83 4.52
C GLY A 410 2.08 9.51 5.73
N ARG A 411 3.40 9.51 5.51
CA ARG A 411 4.39 9.31 6.58
C ARG A 411 5.65 10.14 6.34
N PRO A 412 6.42 10.44 7.40
CA PRO A 412 7.75 11.03 7.25
C PRO A 412 8.70 10.05 6.56
N GLN A 413 9.42 10.54 5.56
CA GLN A 413 10.59 9.89 4.95
C GLN A 413 11.89 10.33 5.63
N ILE A 414 11.93 11.59 6.08
CA ILE A 414 13.08 12.21 6.76
C ILE A 414 12.55 13.10 7.87
N ALA A 415 13.23 13.11 9.01
CA ALA A 415 12.94 13.97 10.14
C ALA A 415 14.23 14.56 10.71
N TRP A 416 14.17 15.83 11.07
CA TRP A 416 15.24 16.58 11.71
C TRP A 416 14.68 17.48 12.81
N GLN A 417 15.55 17.87 13.75
CA GLN A 417 15.25 18.88 14.76
C GLN A 417 16.44 19.81 14.97
N GLY A 418 16.12 21.03 15.37
CA GLY A 418 17.07 22.05 15.74
C GLY A 418 16.53 23.44 15.47
N GLU A 419 17.44 24.40 15.30
CA GLU A 419 17.10 25.79 15.01
C GLU A 419 16.70 25.93 13.53
N LEU A 420 15.39 26.08 13.28
CA LEU A 420 14.84 26.23 11.93
C LEU A 420 15.16 27.62 11.39
N SER A 421 15.04 28.65 12.22
CA SER A 421 15.44 30.03 11.96
C SER A 421 15.98 30.66 13.24
N PRO A 422 16.70 31.79 13.19
CA PRO A 422 17.27 32.41 14.39
C PRO A 422 16.25 32.59 15.51
N GLY A 423 16.45 31.90 16.64
CA GLY A 423 15.58 31.90 17.82
C GLY A 423 14.33 31.01 17.72
N THR A 424 14.19 30.20 16.67
CA THR A 424 13.03 29.31 16.47
C THR A 424 13.49 27.87 16.32
N ASN A 425 13.38 27.12 17.42
CA ASN A 425 13.55 25.67 17.39
C ASN A 425 12.31 24.98 16.86
N GLY A 426 12.49 23.77 16.34
CA GLY A 426 11.40 22.93 15.88
C GLY A 426 11.86 21.70 15.13
N HIS A 427 10.86 20.96 14.65
CA HIS A 427 11.07 19.78 13.82
C HIS A 427 10.85 20.14 12.35
N LEU A 428 11.64 19.53 11.47
CA LEU A 428 11.53 19.66 10.03
C LEU A 428 11.45 18.26 9.43
N SER A 429 10.55 18.04 8.48
CA SER A 429 10.33 16.72 7.91
C SER A 429 9.92 16.75 6.45
N VAL A 430 10.32 15.72 5.71
CA VAL A 430 9.83 15.43 4.37
C VAL A 430 8.84 14.27 4.47
N TRP A 431 7.60 14.49 4.08
CA TRP A 431 6.53 13.50 4.10
C TRP A 431 6.23 12.98 2.71
N ILE A 432 5.83 11.70 2.63
CA ILE A 432 5.30 11.06 1.43
C ILE A 432 3.88 10.61 1.69
N ASP A 433 2.99 10.97 0.78
CA ASP A 433 1.64 10.44 0.68
C ASP A 433 1.53 9.66 -0.63
N ALA A 434 1.22 8.38 -0.50
CA ALA A 434 1.05 7.48 -1.62
C ALA A 434 -0.34 6.83 -1.66
N THR A 435 -1.29 7.39 -0.89
CA THR A 435 -2.68 6.90 -0.82
C THR A 435 -3.55 7.38 -1.98
N GLY A 436 -3.02 8.27 -2.83
CA GLY A 436 -3.77 8.91 -3.92
C GLY A 436 -3.85 8.08 -5.20
N GLU A 437 -4.93 8.32 -5.94
CA GLU A 437 -5.22 7.77 -7.26
C GLU A 437 -4.51 8.59 -8.36
N ALA A 438 -3.21 8.37 -8.56
CA ALA A 438 -2.47 8.79 -9.77
C ALA A 438 -1.04 8.23 -9.74
N ALA A 439 -0.44 8.08 -10.92
CA ALA A 439 0.87 7.50 -11.21
C ALA A 439 2.10 8.11 -10.49
N SER A 440 1.94 8.97 -9.47
CA SER A 440 3.05 9.53 -8.68
C SER A 440 2.63 9.92 -7.26
N PRO A 441 3.43 9.57 -6.22
CA PRO A 441 3.18 9.98 -4.85
C PRO A 441 3.22 11.51 -4.66
N ARG A 442 2.41 12.01 -3.73
CA ARG A 442 2.45 13.40 -3.25
C ARG A 442 3.52 13.52 -2.16
N PHE A 443 4.15 14.69 -2.07
CA PHE A 443 5.15 14.96 -1.04
C PHE A 443 4.82 16.26 -0.32
N TYR A 444 5.15 16.33 0.96
CA TYR A 444 4.99 17.53 1.77
C TYR A 444 6.29 17.84 2.50
N LEU A 445 6.63 19.12 2.57
CA LEU A 445 7.63 19.62 3.52
C LEU A 445 6.87 20.15 4.72
N LEU A 446 7.23 19.72 5.92
CA LEU A 446 6.56 20.07 7.17
C LEU A 446 7.56 20.66 8.17
N ALA A 447 7.21 21.81 8.74
CA ALA A 447 7.86 22.38 9.91
C ALA A 447 6.89 22.36 11.09
N VAL A 448 7.37 21.97 12.26
CA VAL A 448 6.62 21.91 13.51
C VAL A 448 7.34 22.82 14.52
N THR A 449 6.65 23.85 14.99
CA THR A 449 7.20 24.92 15.84
C THR A 449 6.28 25.23 17.00
N ALA A 450 6.74 26.01 17.97
CA ALA A 450 5.87 26.57 19.00
C ALA A 450 4.78 27.47 18.36
N PRO A 451 3.60 27.61 18.99
CA PRO A 451 2.57 28.52 18.53
C PRO A 451 3.09 29.96 18.48
N THR A 452 2.88 30.64 17.37
CA THR A 452 3.30 32.03 17.16
C THR A 452 2.12 32.98 16.96
N GLY A 453 0.88 32.49 16.88
CA GLY A 453 -0.34 33.30 16.75
C GLY A 453 -0.51 34.06 15.42
N GLY A 454 0.46 34.01 14.51
CA GLY A 454 0.40 34.63 13.18
C GLY A 454 -0.40 33.82 12.14
N GLY A 455 -0.84 34.45 11.05
CA GLY A 455 -1.46 33.73 9.91
C GLY A 455 -0.46 32.85 9.14
N SER A 456 -0.94 32.05 8.18
CA SER A 456 -0.06 31.20 7.35
C SER A 456 0.94 32.04 6.54
N PRO A 457 2.25 31.69 6.53
CA PRO A 457 3.22 32.35 5.67
C PRO A 457 2.86 32.25 4.18
N ALA A 458 3.23 33.25 3.38
CA ALA A 458 2.91 33.28 1.96
C ALA A 458 3.47 32.04 1.23
N GLY A 459 2.60 31.29 0.56
CA GLY A 459 2.97 30.07 -0.17
C GLY A 459 3.04 28.79 0.68
N PHE A 460 2.60 28.88 1.94
CA PHE A 460 2.52 27.76 2.88
C PHE A 460 1.12 27.69 3.51
N GLU A 461 0.74 26.49 3.93
CA GLU A 461 -0.42 26.25 4.76
C GLU A 461 0.02 26.14 6.22
N SER A 462 -0.86 26.49 7.17
CA SER A 462 -0.55 26.33 8.60
C SER A 462 -1.79 26.00 9.42
N VAL A 463 -1.59 25.23 10.49
CA VAL A 463 -2.61 24.91 11.48
C VAL A 463 -1.97 24.81 12.86
N GLU A 464 -2.72 25.22 13.89
CA GLU A 464 -2.35 24.95 15.28
C GLU A 464 -3.12 23.73 15.77
N VAL A 465 -2.39 22.71 16.23
CA VAL A 465 -2.95 21.45 16.74
C VAL A 465 -2.06 20.93 17.85
N ASP A 466 -2.66 20.42 18.92
CA ASP A 466 -1.97 19.88 20.10
C ASP A 466 -0.92 20.82 20.72
N GLY A 467 -1.17 22.15 20.68
CA GLY A 467 -0.25 23.15 21.20
C GLY A 467 1.00 23.36 20.34
N LEU A 468 0.99 22.90 19.09
CA LEU A 468 2.06 23.05 18.12
C LEU A 468 1.55 23.78 16.88
N ARG A 469 2.43 24.54 16.23
CA ARG A 469 2.17 25.14 14.93
C ARG A 469 2.82 24.29 13.84
N LEU A 470 1.99 23.74 12.97
CA LEU A 470 2.40 23.00 11.79
C LEU A 470 2.35 23.96 10.60
N THR A 471 3.45 24.05 9.85
CA THR A 471 3.53 24.82 8.59
C THR A 471 4.02 23.90 7.49
N TRP A 472 3.29 23.78 6.38
CA TRP A 472 3.65 22.84 5.31
C TRP A 472 3.44 23.39 3.91
N GLN A 473 4.04 22.70 2.95
CA GLN A 473 3.88 22.93 1.53
C GLN A 473 3.90 21.60 0.77
N GLN A 474 2.94 21.39 -0.12
CA GLN A 474 2.98 20.27 -1.07
C GLN A 474 4.05 20.55 -2.14
N VAL A 475 4.89 19.55 -2.40
CA VAL A 475 5.99 19.61 -3.35
C VAL A 475 5.99 18.41 -4.30
N THR A 476 6.62 18.59 -5.47
CA THR A 476 6.87 17.49 -6.40
C THR A 476 8.12 16.69 -6.00
N THR A 477 8.30 15.50 -6.58
CA THR A 477 9.44 14.61 -6.35
C THR A 477 10.80 15.33 -6.43
N VAL A 478 10.97 16.23 -7.42
CA VAL A 478 12.20 17.00 -7.68
C VAL A 478 12.38 18.20 -6.77
N GLN A 479 11.29 18.69 -6.15
CA GLN A 479 11.30 19.83 -5.25
C GLN A 479 11.64 19.46 -3.80
N ARG A 480 11.85 18.17 -3.51
CA ARG A 480 12.47 17.69 -2.25
C ARG A 480 13.96 18.02 -2.24
N ALA A 481 14.25 19.31 -2.07
CA ALA A 481 15.52 19.94 -2.35
C ALA A 481 15.91 20.93 -1.26
N VAL A 482 17.21 21.16 -1.10
CA VAL A 482 17.81 22.05 -0.08
C VAL A 482 17.12 23.41 -0.07
N HIS A 483 17.03 24.07 -1.24
CA HIS A 483 16.44 25.40 -1.35
C HIS A 483 14.97 25.49 -0.89
N ARG A 484 14.18 24.41 -1.01
CA ARG A 484 12.78 24.40 -0.54
C ARG A 484 12.68 24.21 0.97
N LEU A 485 13.55 23.38 1.53
CA LEU A 485 13.66 23.22 2.98
C LEU A 485 14.12 24.54 3.62
N ASP A 486 15.08 25.25 3.01
CA ASP A 486 15.52 26.55 3.50
C ASP A 486 14.43 27.63 3.38
N GLN A 487 13.62 27.60 2.31
CA GLN A 487 12.46 28.48 2.18
C GLN A 487 11.44 28.25 3.30
N LEU A 488 11.12 26.98 3.60
CA LEU A 488 10.21 26.63 4.70
C LEU A 488 10.77 27.07 6.06
N ARG A 489 12.07 26.84 6.30
CA ARG A 489 12.78 27.30 7.50
C ARG A 489 12.71 28.82 7.69
N GLN A 490 12.91 29.59 6.61
CA GLN A 490 12.80 31.05 6.65
C GLN A 490 11.35 31.52 6.88
N ALA A 491 10.37 30.76 6.40
CA ALA A 491 8.96 31.09 6.52
C ALA A 491 8.40 30.92 7.94
N VAL A 492 9.00 30.05 8.76
CA VAL A 492 8.56 29.80 10.15
C VAL A 492 9.20 30.74 11.19
N LYS A 493 9.91 31.78 10.72
CA LYS A 493 10.59 32.72 11.61
C LYS A 493 9.60 33.41 12.55
N ALA A 494 9.89 33.35 13.85
CA ALA A 494 9.15 34.10 14.86
C ALA A 494 9.35 35.62 14.62
N ASP A 495 8.24 36.37 14.63
CA ASP A 495 8.23 37.84 14.60
C ASP A 495 8.81 38.46 15.88
#